data_AF-A0A164K0I8-F1
#
_entry.id   AF-A0A164K0I8-F1
#
_cell.length_a   1.000
_cell.length_b   1.000
_cell.length_c   1.000
_cell.angle_alpha   90.00
_cell.angle_beta   90.00
_cell.angle_gamma   90.00
#
_symmetry.space_group_name_H-M   'P 1'
#
loop_
_entity.id
_entity.type
_entity.pdbx_description
1 polymer ?
#
loop_
_entity_poly.entity_id
_entity_poly.type
_entity_poly.pdbx_seq_one_letter_code
_entity_poly.pdbx_strand_id
1 'polypeptide(L)'
;MTSKPRWTKRQLEVAFAACYGTTGGGGVDIDYVAAAFGVTRRTVQRWLRGSPREKAAIPAARLQQLQFPLPEIRRIEQQALANARTVLGGLDLPRGRGVRKEWRDRQWMDPHVVAILRPHSSTGLQQVAIARGAPRPVAALHKRGPLVDFVTVSTRFHADVLVGEVMSRVGPWRLYPDDRIVESGRTRVWAAWAPRVDLSAVARTAGLLQN
;
A
#
# COMPACT_ATOMS: atom_id res chain seq x y z
N MET A 1 5.91 18.05 9.79
CA MET A 1 6.48 18.07 8.42
C MET A 1 6.95 16.66 8.06
N THR A 2 6.21 15.93 7.21
CA THR A 2 6.67 14.64 6.68
C THR A 2 7.75 14.89 5.63
N SER A 3 9.00 14.52 5.93
CA SER A 3 10.11 14.68 4.99
C SER A 3 9.82 13.88 3.71
N LYS A 4 9.91 14.51 2.53
CA LYS A 4 9.82 13.79 1.26
C LYS A 4 10.93 12.75 1.17
N PRO A 5 10.68 11.56 0.61
CA PRO A 5 11.68 10.51 0.54
C PRO A 5 12.91 10.98 -0.24
N ARG A 6 14.09 10.79 0.36
CA ARG A 6 15.36 10.94 -0.33
C ARG A 6 15.76 9.58 -0.90
N TRP A 7 15.42 9.35 -2.16
CA TRP A 7 15.67 8.10 -2.84
C TRP A 7 17.16 7.92 -3.11
N THR A 8 17.71 6.78 -2.69
CA THR A 8 19.03 6.33 -3.12
C THR A 8 18.95 5.58 -4.44
N LYS A 9 20.08 5.40 -5.13
CA LYS A 9 20.18 4.53 -6.30
C LYS A 9 19.61 3.14 -6.00
N ARG A 10 20.01 2.52 -4.88
CA ARG A 10 19.55 1.17 -4.52
C ARG A 10 18.04 1.11 -4.34
N GLN A 11 17.45 2.12 -3.72
CA GLN A 11 16.01 2.22 -3.53
C GLN A 11 15.28 2.38 -4.87
N LEU A 12 15.85 3.14 -5.81
CA LEU A 12 15.31 3.27 -7.15
C LEU A 12 15.38 1.95 -7.94
N GLU A 13 16.48 1.20 -7.84
CA GLU A 13 16.61 -0.13 -8.46
C GLU A 13 15.53 -1.09 -7.96
N VAL A 14 15.32 -1.13 -6.64
CA VAL A 14 14.29 -1.98 -6.02
C VAL A 14 12.89 -1.59 -6.49
N ALA A 15 12.58 -0.29 -6.56
CA ALA A 15 11.28 0.16 -7.07
C ALA A 15 11.09 -0.16 -8.55
N PHE A 16 12.12 0.03 -9.39
CA PHE A 16 12.02 -0.33 -10.80
C PHE A 16 11.84 -1.83 -10.99
N ALA A 17 12.60 -2.66 -10.26
CA ALA A 17 12.45 -4.12 -10.30
C ALA A 17 11.04 -4.54 -9.87
N ALA A 18 10.47 -3.91 -8.85
CA ALA A 18 9.13 -4.20 -8.35
C ALA A 18 8.02 -3.76 -9.33
N CYS A 19 8.17 -2.62 -10.00
CA CYS A 19 7.14 -2.04 -10.87
C CYS A 19 7.22 -2.51 -12.33
N TYR A 20 8.41 -2.87 -12.80
CA TYR A 20 8.68 -3.13 -14.23
C TYR A 20 9.39 -4.45 -14.48
N GLY A 21 9.71 -5.19 -13.42
CA GLY A 21 10.36 -6.49 -13.52
C GLY A 21 11.88 -6.42 -13.62
N THR A 22 12.47 -7.60 -13.75
CA THR A 22 13.91 -7.79 -13.85
C THR A 22 14.26 -8.52 -15.14
N THR A 23 15.48 -8.32 -15.62
CA THR A 23 16.05 -9.14 -16.69
C THR A 23 16.37 -10.54 -16.18
N GLY A 24 16.66 -11.49 -17.08
CA GLY A 24 17.06 -12.86 -16.69
C GLY A 24 18.29 -12.93 -15.76
N GLY A 25 19.11 -11.87 -15.71
CA GLY A 25 20.24 -11.74 -14.77
C GLY A 25 19.88 -11.10 -13.42
N GLY A 26 18.61 -10.84 -13.13
CA GLY A 26 18.14 -10.25 -11.88
C GLY A 26 18.34 -8.73 -11.74
N GLY A 27 18.83 -8.06 -12.79
CA GLY A 27 18.95 -6.60 -12.84
C GLY A 27 17.64 -5.93 -13.28
N VAL A 28 17.54 -4.61 -13.12
CA VAL A 28 16.38 -3.84 -13.61
C VAL A 28 16.23 -4.01 -15.13
N ASP A 29 15.01 -4.24 -15.61
CA ASP A 29 14.69 -4.16 -17.04
C ASP A 29 14.68 -2.70 -17.50
N ILE A 30 15.83 -2.22 -17.96
CA ILE A 30 16.04 -0.82 -18.35
C ILE A 30 15.19 -0.46 -19.57
N ASP A 31 14.98 -1.38 -20.50
CA ASP A 31 14.26 -1.11 -21.74
C ASP A 31 12.76 -0.99 -21.47
N TYR A 32 12.20 -1.85 -20.60
CA TYR A 32 10.82 -1.71 -20.13
C TYR A 32 10.61 -0.41 -19.35
N VAL A 33 11.52 -0.06 -18.44
CA VAL A 33 11.46 1.22 -17.70
C VAL A 33 11.51 2.40 -18.66
N ALA A 34 12.40 2.38 -19.65
CA ALA A 34 12.53 3.45 -20.63
C ALA A 34 11.22 3.64 -21.41
N ALA A 35 10.61 2.54 -21.89
CA ALA A 35 9.32 2.56 -22.57
C ALA A 35 8.20 3.10 -21.68
N ALA A 36 8.07 2.61 -20.44
CA ALA A 36 7.03 3.03 -19.51
C ALA A 36 7.09 4.54 -19.16
N PHE A 37 8.29 5.11 -19.14
CA PHE A 37 8.51 6.54 -18.87
C PHE A 37 8.51 7.43 -20.12
N GLY A 38 8.51 6.84 -21.31
CA GLY A 38 8.69 7.55 -22.58
C GLY A 38 10.05 8.26 -22.67
N VAL A 39 11.13 7.60 -22.24
CA VAL A 39 12.50 8.12 -22.26
C VAL A 39 13.46 7.12 -22.91
N THR A 40 14.72 7.53 -23.14
CA THR A 40 15.75 6.64 -23.68
C THR A 40 16.37 5.75 -22.61
N ARG A 41 16.87 4.56 -23.00
CA ARG A 41 17.66 3.66 -22.15
C ARG A 41 18.79 4.39 -21.41
N ARG A 42 19.53 5.26 -22.11
CA ARG A 42 20.64 6.06 -21.54
C ARG A 42 20.16 7.00 -20.43
N THR A 43 18.93 7.50 -20.51
CA THR A 43 18.33 8.34 -19.45
C THR A 43 18.11 7.54 -18.18
N VAL A 44 17.56 6.33 -18.29
CA VAL A 44 17.36 5.43 -17.14
C VAL A 44 18.69 4.99 -16.54
N GLN A 45 19.67 4.63 -17.37
CA GLN A 45 21.03 4.31 -16.92
C GLN A 45 21.67 5.47 -16.15
N ARG A 46 21.46 6.72 -16.61
CA ARG A 46 21.93 7.92 -15.90
C ARG A 46 21.26 8.07 -14.54
N TRP A 47 19.97 7.75 -14.41
CA TRP A 47 19.28 7.76 -13.11
C TRP A 47 19.84 6.73 -12.13
N LEU A 48 20.34 5.61 -12.66
CA LEU A 48 20.94 4.49 -11.91
C LEU A 48 22.48 4.55 -11.83
N ARG A 49 23.10 5.66 -12.24
CA ARG A 49 24.55 5.85 -12.11
C ARG A 49 24.93 6.14 -10.65
N GLY A 50 26.15 5.81 -10.26
CA GLY A 50 26.71 6.10 -8.94
C GLY A 50 26.70 4.91 -7.98
N SER A 51 27.13 5.16 -6.75
CA SER A 51 27.13 4.13 -5.70
C SER A 51 25.70 3.83 -5.19
N PRO A 52 25.44 2.64 -4.62
CA PRO A 52 24.10 2.26 -4.14
C PRO A 52 23.48 3.21 -3.10
N ARG A 53 24.32 3.92 -2.32
CA ARG A 53 23.90 4.84 -1.26
C ARG A 53 23.76 6.28 -1.74
N GLU A 54 24.27 6.62 -2.92
CA GLU A 54 24.11 7.94 -3.50
C GLU A 54 22.64 8.25 -3.79
N LYS A 55 22.31 9.54 -3.74
CA LYS A 55 20.99 10.04 -4.12
C LYS A 55 20.73 9.69 -5.58
N ALA A 56 19.58 9.08 -5.86
CA ALA A 56 19.17 8.78 -7.22
C ALA A 56 19.06 10.06 -8.06
N ALA A 57 19.54 10.01 -9.30
CA ALA A 57 19.53 11.16 -10.21
C ALA A 57 18.20 11.35 -10.96
N ILE A 58 17.17 10.56 -10.63
CA ILE A 58 15.82 10.68 -11.22
C ILE A 58 15.18 12.02 -10.80
N PRO A 59 14.61 12.81 -11.74
CA PRO A 59 13.86 14.01 -11.41
C PRO A 59 12.62 13.70 -10.56
N ALA A 60 12.27 14.59 -9.63
CA ALA A 60 11.13 14.40 -8.72
C ALA A 60 9.79 14.18 -9.46
N ALA A 61 9.57 14.86 -10.59
CA ALA A 61 8.37 14.69 -11.40
C ALA A 61 8.28 13.28 -12.03
N ARG A 62 9.42 12.65 -12.34
CA ARG A 62 9.47 11.26 -12.85
C ARG A 62 9.30 10.26 -11.73
N LEU A 63 9.90 10.52 -10.58
CA LEU A 63 9.69 9.71 -9.39
C LEU A 63 8.20 9.61 -9.00
N GLN A 64 7.43 10.68 -9.17
CA GLN A 64 5.98 10.66 -8.98
C GLN A 64 5.24 9.67 -9.90
N GLN A 65 5.76 9.37 -11.10
CA GLN A 65 5.18 8.38 -12.01
C GLN A 65 5.29 6.95 -11.44
N LEU A 66 6.28 6.67 -10.57
CA LEU A 66 6.36 5.41 -9.81
C LEU A 66 5.36 5.32 -8.67
N GLN A 67 5.03 6.49 -8.11
CA GLN A 67 4.34 6.60 -6.82
C GLN A 67 2.83 6.50 -6.93
N PHE A 68 2.29 6.55 -8.14
CA PHE A 68 0.86 6.73 -8.32
C PHE A 68 0.21 5.57 -9.05
N PRO A 69 -0.77 4.90 -8.42
CA PRO A 69 -1.72 4.15 -9.22
C PRO A 69 -2.46 5.16 -10.13
N LEU A 70 -2.98 4.68 -11.25
CA LEU A 70 -3.72 5.51 -12.21
C LEU A 70 -4.70 6.45 -11.48
N PRO A 71 -4.91 7.72 -11.90
CA PRO A 71 -5.78 8.68 -11.22
C PRO A 71 -7.16 8.13 -10.84
N GLU A 72 -7.67 7.23 -11.67
CA GLU A 72 -8.92 6.50 -11.45
C GLU A 72 -8.89 5.60 -10.21
N ILE A 73 -7.81 4.84 -9.99
CA ILE A 73 -7.63 4.01 -8.79
C ILE A 73 -7.64 4.89 -7.54
N ARG A 74 -6.96 6.05 -7.59
CA ARG A 74 -6.99 6.99 -6.46
C ARG A 74 -8.41 7.47 -6.18
N ARG A 75 -9.18 7.84 -7.22
CA ARG A 75 -10.57 8.26 -7.06
C ARG A 75 -11.40 7.15 -6.42
N ILE A 76 -11.24 5.90 -6.87
CA ILE A 76 -11.94 4.74 -6.28
C ILE A 76 -11.57 4.57 -4.80
N GLU A 77 -10.28 4.64 -4.45
CA GLU A 77 -9.82 4.55 -3.06
C GLU A 77 -10.38 5.67 -2.19
N GLN A 78 -10.37 6.91 -2.68
CA GLN A 78 -10.93 8.07 -1.98
C GLN A 78 -12.44 7.94 -1.79
N GLN A 79 -13.16 7.48 -2.81
CA GLN A 79 -14.59 7.25 -2.73
C GLN A 79 -14.93 6.15 -1.73
N ALA A 80 -14.15 5.06 -1.70
CA ALA A 80 -14.32 3.97 -0.74
C ALA A 80 -14.08 4.45 0.69
N LEU A 81 -13.03 5.25 0.92
CA LEU A 81 -12.74 5.87 2.22
C LEU A 81 -13.86 6.82 2.67
N ALA A 82 -14.31 7.71 1.78
CA ALA A 82 -15.40 8.64 2.07
C ALA A 82 -16.68 7.89 2.42
N ASN A 83 -17.03 6.87 1.65
CA ASN A 83 -18.18 6.01 1.93
C ASN A 83 -18.06 5.31 3.29
N ALA A 84 -16.89 4.74 3.61
CA ALA A 84 -16.67 4.09 4.90
C ALA A 84 -16.87 5.06 6.07
N ARG A 85 -16.35 6.29 5.98
CA ARG A 85 -16.55 7.32 7.00
C ARG A 85 -18.01 7.72 7.17
N THR A 86 -18.74 7.90 6.06
CA THR A 86 -20.18 8.18 6.10
C THR A 86 -20.96 7.05 6.77
N VAL A 87 -20.64 5.79 6.44
CA VAL A 87 -21.29 4.64 7.08
C VAL A 87 -21.02 4.61 8.57
N LEU A 88 -19.77 4.80 9.01
CA LEU A 88 -19.43 4.79 10.43
C LEU A 88 -20.19 5.88 11.21
N GLY A 89 -20.27 7.11 10.68
CA GLY A 89 -21.06 8.17 11.32
C GLY A 89 -22.57 7.88 11.38
N GLY A 90 -23.08 7.01 10.51
CA GLY A 90 -24.48 6.55 10.53
C GLY A 90 -24.71 5.32 11.42
N LEU A 91 -23.67 4.58 11.82
CA LEU A 91 -23.82 3.42 12.71
C LEU A 91 -24.15 3.81 14.16
N ASP A 92 -23.83 5.05 14.56
CA ASP A 92 -24.18 5.62 15.87
C ASP A 92 -25.70 5.89 16.02
N LEU A 93 -26.50 5.68 14.97
CA LEU A 93 -27.95 5.86 15.02
C LEU A 93 -28.63 4.74 15.85
N PRO A 94 -29.61 5.07 16.71
CA PRO A 94 -30.27 4.09 17.57
C PRO A 94 -30.91 2.91 16.82
N ARG A 95 -30.83 1.71 17.42
CA ARG A 95 -31.51 0.47 16.99
C ARG A 95 -31.05 -0.12 15.64
N GLY A 96 -29.82 0.14 15.21
CA GLY A 96 -29.27 -0.47 13.98
C GLY A 96 -30.00 -0.04 12.71
N ARG A 97 -30.73 1.08 12.76
CA ARG A 97 -31.58 1.62 11.67
C ARG A 97 -30.81 2.08 10.42
N GLY A 98 -29.50 1.83 10.34
CA GLY A 98 -28.65 2.07 9.17
C GLY A 98 -27.97 0.83 8.58
N VAL A 99 -28.11 -0.36 9.19
CA VAL A 99 -27.37 -1.56 8.76
C VAL A 99 -28.08 -2.29 7.63
N ARG A 100 -27.56 -2.14 6.41
CA ARG A 100 -28.07 -2.83 5.22
C ARG A 100 -27.93 -4.34 5.35
N LYS A 101 -28.93 -5.10 4.89
CA LYS A 101 -28.91 -6.58 4.86
C LYS A 101 -27.67 -7.10 4.14
N GLU A 102 -27.31 -6.49 3.00
CA GLU A 102 -26.13 -6.87 2.22
C GLU A 102 -24.83 -6.82 3.04
N TRP A 103 -24.68 -5.85 3.95
CA TRP A 103 -23.48 -5.75 4.79
C TRP A 103 -23.39 -6.90 5.79
N ARG A 104 -24.52 -7.38 6.29
CA ARG A 104 -24.58 -8.57 7.15
C ARG A 104 -24.31 -9.84 6.37
N ASP A 105 -24.93 -9.99 5.20
CA ASP A 105 -24.73 -11.15 4.32
C ASP A 105 -23.27 -11.28 3.88
N ARG A 106 -22.59 -10.14 3.62
CA ARG A 106 -21.15 -10.10 3.32
C ARG A 106 -20.25 -10.10 4.56
N GLN A 107 -20.83 -10.18 5.76
CA GLN A 107 -20.12 -10.19 7.04
C GLN A 107 -19.23 -8.96 7.27
N TRP A 108 -19.61 -7.82 6.70
CA TRP A 108 -18.88 -6.56 6.86
C TRP A 108 -19.02 -5.97 8.25
N MET A 109 -20.04 -6.40 9.00
CA MET A 109 -20.27 -6.00 10.39
C MET A 109 -19.46 -6.82 11.39
N ASP A 110 -18.79 -7.89 10.94
CA ASP A 110 -17.95 -8.74 11.79
C ASP A 110 -16.56 -8.11 11.98
N PRO A 111 -15.81 -8.51 13.02
CA PRO A 111 -14.43 -8.06 13.21
C PRO A 111 -13.54 -8.35 12.01
N HIS A 112 -12.64 -7.42 11.71
CA HIS A 112 -11.67 -7.53 10.62
C HIS A 112 -10.25 -7.28 11.12
N VAL A 113 -9.28 -8.01 10.58
CA VAL A 113 -7.86 -7.79 10.81
C VAL A 113 -7.30 -6.92 9.70
N VAL A 114 -6.66 -5.82 10.08
CA VAL A 114 -5.80 -5.04 9.20
C VAL A 114 -4.37 -5.42 9.53
N ALA A 115 -3.60 -5.84 8.53
CA ALA A 115 -2.22 -6.24 8.71
C ALA A 115 -1.29 -5.54 7.74
N ILE A 116 -0.11 -5.14 8.22
CA ILE A 116 1.03 -4.80 7.38
C ILE A 116 1.86 -6.06 7.21
N LEU A 117 2.16 -6.44 5.98
CA LEU A 117 2.99 -7.59 5.65
C LEU A 117 4.09 -7.21 4.66
N ARG A 118 5.14 -8.03 4.61
CA ARG A 118 6.19 -7.96 3.59
C ARG A 118 5.97 -9.09 2.58
N PRO A 119 5.59 -8.81 1.32
CA PRO A 119 5.36 -9.86 0.33
C PRO A 119 6.59 -10.78 0.14
N HIS A 120 6.39 -12.10 0.03
CA HIS A 120 7.51 -13.04 -0.17
C HIS A 120 8.32 -12.78 -1.45
N SER A 121 7.64 -12.31 -2.49
CA SER A 121 8.19 -11.92 -3.79
C SER A 121 9.11 -10.70 -3.73
N SER A 122 9.07 -9.89 -2.65
CA SER A 122 9.92 -8.72 -2.53
C SER A 122 10.15 -8.29 -1.09
N THR A 123 11.41 -8.35 -0.66
CA THR A 123 11.82 -7.83 0.65
C THR A 123 11.86 -6.30 0.73
N GLY A 124 11.82 -5.63 -0.43
CA GLY A 124 11.85 -4.17 -0.55
C GLY A 124 10.48 -3.50 -0.45
N LEU A 125 9.41 -4.28 -0.29
CA LEU A 125 8.03 -3.78 -0.26
C LEU A 125 7.35 -4.09 1.08
N GLN A 126 6.38 -3.24 1.40
CA GLN A 126 5.39 -3.47 2.44
C GLN A 126 4.00 -3.29 1.85
N GLN A 127 3.04 -4.00 2.41
CA GLN A 127 1.67 -3.99 1.95
C GLN A 127 0.70 -3.98 3.13
N VAL A 128 -0.37 -3.19 3.03
CA VAL A 128 -1.50 -3.28 3.96
C VAL A 128 -2.62 -4.11 3.35
N ALA A 129 -3.09 -5.10 4.10
CA ALA A 129 -4.14 -6.02 3.72
C ALA A 129 -5.24 -6.06 4.78
N ILE A 130 -6.45 -6.41 4.35
CA ILE A 130 -7.58 -6.63 5.23
C ILE A 130 -8.03 -8.08 5.07
N ALA A 131 -8.26 -8.76 6.19
CA ALA A 131 -8.94 -10.04 6.25
C ALA A 131 -10.09 -9.97 7.24
N ARG A 132 -11.11 -10.80 7.05
CA ARG A 132 -12.11 -11.05 8.09
C ARG A 132 -11.41 -11.68 9.30
N GLY A 133 -11.83 -11.38 10.52
CA GLY A 133 -11.22 -11.86 11.77
C GLY A 133 -11.41 -13.36 12.07
N ALA A 134 -11.74 -14.18 11.06
CA ALA A 134 -11.85 -15.62 11.18
C ALA A 134 -10.49 -16.30 10.94
N PRO A 135 -10.23 -17.50 11.52
CA PRO A 135 -8.92 -18.15 11.43
C PRO A 135 -8.41 -18.37 10.00
N ARG A 136 -9.27 -18.86 9.10
CA ARG A 136 -8.88 -19.15 7.71
C ARG A 136 -8.47 -17.91 6.91
N PRO A 137 -9.26 -16.80 6.87
CA PRO A 137 -8.82 -15.56 6.25
C PRO A 137 -7.54 -14.96 6.85
N VAL A 138 -7.36 -15.02 8.17
CA VAL A 138 -6.13 -14.53 8.83
C VAL A 138 -4.92 -15.40 8.43
N ALA A 139 -5.06 -16.73 8.41
CA ALA A 139 -4.02 -17.63 7.93
C ALA A 139 -3.63 -17.36 6.47
N ALA A 140 -4.57 -16.91 5.63
CA ALA A 140 -4.28 -16.52 4.25
C ALA A 140 -3.38 -15.27 4.16
N LEU A 141 -3.38 -14.39 5.15
CA LEU A 141 -2.43 -13.26 5.22
C LEU A 141 -0.99 -13.76 5.43
N HIS A 142 -0.80 -14.72 6.34
CA HIS A 142 0.53 -15.31 6.60
C HIS A 142 1.13 -16.00 5.38
N LYS A 143 0.30 -16.57 4.50
CA LYS A 143 0.76 -17.18 3.24
C LYS A 143 1.37 -16.18 2.25
N ARG A 144 1.04 -14.89 2.39
CA ARG A 144 1.53 -13.83 1.48
C ARG A 144 2.89 -13.29 1.90
N GLY A 145 3.26 -13.47 3.17
CA GLY A 145 4.47 -12.88 3.73
C GLY A 145 4.43 -12.79 5.25
N PRO A 146 5.59 -12.57 5.89
CA PRO A 146 5.64 -12.27 7.31
C PRO A 146 4.87 -10.98 7.62
N LEU A 147 4.07 -11.03 8.69
CA LEU A 147 3.39 -9.86 9.23
C LEU A 147 4.41 -8.98 9.96
N VAL A 148 4.38 -7.69 9.64
CA VAL A 148 5.17 -6.65 10.30
C VAL A 148 4.40 -6.09 11.49
N ASP A 149 3.08 -5.96 11.33
CA ASP A 149 2.15 -5.44 12.33
C ASP A 149 0.72 -5.86 11.97
N PHE A 150 -0.18 -5.94 12.96
CA PHE A 150 -1.60 -6.21 12.72
C PHE A 150 -2.48 -5.68 13.86
N VAL A 151 -3.73 -5.35 13.53
CA VAL A 151 -4.73 -4.98 14.51
C VAL A 151 -6.12 -5.44 14.09
N THR A 152 -6.95 -5.81 15.05
CA THR A 152 -8.35 -6.17 14.83
C THR A 152 -9.22 -4.94 15.07
N VAL A 153 -10.12 -4.65 14.15
CA VAL A 153 -11.10 -3.57 14.24
C VAL A 153 -12.52 -4.13 14.10
N SER A 154 -13.50 -3.37 14.58
CA SER A 154 -14.85 -3.86 14.80
C SER A 154 -15.59 -4.27 13.53
N THR A 155 -15.37 -3.57 12.42
CA THR A 155 -16.08 -3.82 11.15
C THR A 155 -15.17 -3.62 9.94
N ARG A 156 -15.62 -4.07 8.77
CA ARG A 156 -14.95 -3.81 7.49
C ARG A 156 -14.77 -2.32 7.22
N PHE A 157 -15.73 -1.48 7.61
CA PHE A 157 -15.66 -0.04 7.41
C PHE A 157 -14.56 0.60 8.26
N HIS A 158 -14.39 0.16 9.53
CA HIS A 158 -13.25 0.56 10.35
C HIS A 158 -11.92 0.16 9.68
N ALA A 159 -11.87 -1.03 9.08
CA ALA A 159 -10.67 -1.51 8.39
C ALA A 159 -10.36 -0.66 7.14
N ASP A 160 -11.36 -0.28 6.36
CA ASP A 160 -11.17 0.58 5.19
C ASP A 160 -10.73 2.01 5.57
N VAL A 161 -11.24 2.57 6.68
CA VAL A 161 -10.74 3.84 7.22
C VAL A 161 -9.27 3.71 7.66
N LEU A 162 -8.93 2.68 8.43
CA LEU A 162 -7.55 2.44 8.87
C LEU A 162 -6.59 2.30 7.69
N VAL A 163 -6.95 1.54 6.67
CA VAL A 163 -6.15 1.45 5.44
C VAL A 163 -6.00 2.82 4.78
N GLY A 164 -7.05 3.62 4.68
CA GLY A 164 -6.98 4.97 4.15
C GLY A 164 -5.98 5.85 4.90
N GLU A 165 -5.99 5.82 6.23
CA GLU A 165 -5.05 6.55 7.08
C GLU A 165 -3.59 6.09 6.86
N VAL A 166 -3.37 4.78 6.81
CA VAL A 166 -2.04 4.20 6.52
C VAL A 166 -1.55 4.67 5.16
N MET A 167 -2.37 4.52 4.11
CA MET A 167 -2.00 4.87 2.74
C MET A 167 -1.75 6.38 2.56
N SER A 168 -2.43 7.22 3.34
CA SER A 168 -2.17 8.67 3.38
C SER A 168 -0.78 8.98 3.97
N ARG A 169 -0.43 8.35 5.11
CA ARG A 169 0.87 8.54 5.79
C ARG A 169 2.05 8.10 4.94
N VAL A 170 1.92 6.96 4.24
CA VAL A 170 2.98 6.43 3.37
C VAL A 170 2.91 6.95 1.93
N GLY A 171 2.02 7.91 1.64
CA GLY A 171 1.75 8.44 0.29
C GLY A 171 2.99 8.65 -0.58
N PRO A 172 4.02 9.38 -0.11
CA PRO A 172 5.25 9.62 -0.88
C PRO A 172 6.10 8.37 -1.19
N TRP A 173 5.88 7.26 -0.48
CA TRP A 173 6.60 5.99 -0.65
C TRP A 173 5.74 4.92 -1.33
N ARG A 174 4.48 5.23 -1.68
CA ARG A 174 3.60 4.30 -2.40
C ARG A 174 4.30 3.85 -3.69
N LEU A 175 4.06 2.59 -4.03
CA LEU A 175 4.55 1.97 -5.26
C LEU A 175 3.39 1.17 -5.87
N TYR A 176 3.36 1.08 -7.19
CA TYR A 176 2.41 0.24 -7.90
C TYR A 176 3.17 -0.92 -8.57
N PRO A 177 3.39 -2.03 -7.83
CA PRO A 177 4.16 -3.16 -8.35
C PRO A 177 3.41 -3.90 -9.47
N ASP A 178 4.16 -4.64 -10.26
CA ASP A 178 3.64 -5.62 -11.24
C ASP A 178 2.88 -6.75 -10.51
N ASP A 179 1.91 -7.38 -11.17
CA ASP A 179 1.10 -8.46 -10.58
C ASP A 179 1.86 -9.76 -10.33
N ARG A 180 2.95 -9.99 -11.05
CA ARG A 180 3.90 -11.08 -10.76
C ARG A 180 4.63 -10.85 -9.44
N ILE A 181 4.75 -9.60 -8.99
CA ILE A 181 5.37 -9.25 -7.70
C ILE A 181 4.31 -9.22 -6.61
N VAL A 182 3.16 -8.58 -6.83
CA VAL A 182 2.08 -8.59 -5.84
C VAL A 182 0.78 -8.99 -6.54
N GLU A 183 0.38 -10.24 -6.37
CA GLU A 183 -0.81 -10.79 -7.05
C GLU A 183 -2.10 -10.06 -6.65
N SER A 184 -2.24 -9.72 -5.36
CA SER A 184 -3.45 -9.10 -4.82
C SER A 184 -3.12 -7.85 -4.01
N GLY A 185 -3.93 -6.79 -4.17
CA GLY A 185 -3.85 -5.57 -3.36
C GLY A 185 -2.68 -4.65 -3.74
N ARG A 186 -2.27 -4.63 -5.02
CA ARG A 186 -1.16 -3.81 -5.55
C ARG A 186 -1.27 -2.33 -5.27
N THR A 187 -2.49 -1.81 -5.14
CA THR A 187 -2.71 -0.39 -4.85
C THR A 187 -2.32 -0.03 -3.41
N ARG A 188 -2.19 -1.01 -2.52
CA ARG A 188 -1.96 -0.84 -1.08
C ARG A 188 -0.51 -1.17 -0.68
N VAL A 189 0.43 -0.84 -1.55
CA VAL A 189 1.86 -1.19 -1.42
C VAL A 189 2.70 0.08 -1.32
N TRP A 190 3.77 0.02 -0.52
CA TRP A 190 4.79 1.07 -0.43
C TRP A 190 6.16 0.47 -0.20
N ALA A 191 7.19 1.30 -0.36
CA ALA A 191 8.56 0.91 -0.17
C ALA A 191 8.90 0.64 1.32
N ALA A 192 9.63 -0.44 1.59
CA ALA A 192 9.97 -0.86 2.96
C ALA A 192 10.86 0.14 3.74
N TRP A 193 11.47 1.11 3.06
CA TRP A 193 12.22 2.21 3.69
C TRP A 193 11.36 3.45 3.98
N ALA A 194 10.04 3.35 3.88
CA ALA A 194 9.15 4.35 4.44
C ALA A 194 9.30 4.42 5.98
N PRO A 195 8.91 5.54 6.61
CA PRO A 195 8.76 5.60 8.06
C PRO A 195 7.87 4.44 8.55
N ARG A 196 8.29 3.79 9.64
CA ARG A 196 7.53 2.68 10.22
C ARG A 196 6.13 3.16 10.61
N VAL A 197 5.13 2.38 10.23
CA VAL A 197 3.74 2.59 10.61
C VAL A 197 3.44 1.68 11.81
N ASP A 198 2.88 2.27 12.86
CA ASP A 198 2.30 1.57 14.01
C ASP A 198 0.78 1.57 13.81
N LEU A 199 0.21 0.41 13.48
CA LEU A 199 -1.21 0.27 13.17
C LEU A 199 -2.09 0.61 14.37
N SER A 200 -1.73 0.17 15.56
CA SER A 200 -2.50 0.42 16.78
C SER A 200 -2.53 1.90 17.13
N ALA A 201 -1.41 2.62 16.97
CA ALA A 201 -1.35 4.06 17.17
C ALA A 201 -2.16 4.82 16.09
N VAL A 202 -2.08 4.39 14.83
CA VAL A 202 -2.90 4.97 13.74
C VAL A 202 -4.39 4.77 14.04
N ALA A 203 -4.78 3.56 14.42
CA ALA A 203 -6.16 3.22 14.69
C ALA A 203 -6.74 4.00 15.89
N ARG A 204 -5.98 4.15 16.98
CA ARG A 204 -6.37 4.99 18.13
C ARG A 204 -6.50 6.46 17.74
N THR A 205 -5.54 7.00 16.99
CA THR A 205 -5.61 8.40 16.49
C THR A 205 -6.86 8.63 15.63
N ALA A 206 -7.27 7.62 14.87
CA ALA A 206 -8.45 7.67 14.02
C ALA A 206 -9.76 7.33 14.76
N GLY A 207 -9.73 7.09 16.08
CA GLY A 207 -10.91 6.72 16.87
C GLY A 207 -11.48 5.34 16.57
N LEU A 208 -10.68 4.43 15.97
CA LEU A 208 -11.12 3.11 15.51
C LEU A 208 -10.93 2.01 16.56
N LEU A 209 -10.18 2.29 17.62
CA LEU A 209 -10.00 1.45 18.79
C LEU A 209 -10.30 2.28 20.02
N GLN A 210 -10.91 1.65 21.03
CA GLN A 210 -11.01 2.26 22.35
C GLN A 210 -9.62 2.32 22.99
N ASN A 211 -9.37 3.37 23.78
CA ASN A 211 -8.10 3.59 24.47
C ASN A 211 -7.83 2.54 25.54
#